data_AF-R5DNG2-F1
#
_entry.id   AF-R5DNG2-F1
#
_cell.length_a   1.000
_cell.length_b   1.000
_cell.length_c   1.000
_cell.angle_alpha   90.00
_cell.angle_beta   90.00
_cell.angle_gamma   90.00
#
_symmetry.space_group_name_H-M   'P 1'
#
loop_
_entity.id
_entity.type
_entity.pdbx_description
1 polymer ?
#
loop_
_entity_poly.entity_id
_entity_poly.type
_entity_poly.pdbx_seq_one_letter_code
_entity_poly.pdbx_strand_id
1 'polypeptide(L)'
;MNIEKLARHLKEFALDEINIIAECDCKTELEHLLNRGKIGFEQGLYKYQEEKPKQEFIICTKQATNFQIITFDFATNYFLENYAKNNCKYNTFRKYRSSLKYYILPFFKEKMLNDITCNDIEEFYYFCKGRNLPPRVLKNTLALLNQMIKYFQNLGIIDRTCNFQVRRLSDKTKFTVDRIIFEGDLCQK
;
A
#
# COMPACT_ATOMS: atom_id res chain seq x y z
N MET A 1 -43.37 -14.74 10.67
CA MET A 1 -42.19 -15.00 9.79
C MET A 1 -41.25 -13.79 9.87
N ASN A 2 -39.93 -13.95 9.78
CA ASN A 2 -39.02 -12.79 9.67
C ASN A 2 -38.70 -12.56 8.18
N ILE A 3 -39.30 -11.52 7.59
CA ILE A 3 -39.19 -11.20 6.15
C ILE A 3 -37.75 -10.92 5.73
N GLU A 4 -36.95 -10.29 6.59
CA GLU A 4 -35.53 -10.03 6.30
C GLU A 4 -34.72 -11.33 6.18
N LYS A 5 -34.95 -12.30 7.08
CA LYS A 5 -34.29 -13.60 7.01
C LYS A 5 -34.69 -14.37 5.74
N LEU A 6 -35.96 -14.26 5.35
CA LEU A 6 -36.48 -14.89 4.14
C LEU A 6 -35.90 -14.26 2.88
N ALA A 7 -35.89 -12.92 2.80
CA ALA A 7 -35.25 -12.17 1.72
C ALA A 7 -33.77 -12.52 1.56
N ARG A 8 -33.04 -12.66 2.67
CA ARG A 8 -31.63 -13.09 2.67
C ARG A 8 -31.45 -14.51 2.14
N HIS A 9 -32.40 -15.41 2.41
CA HIS A 9 -32.34 -16.79 1.92
C HIS A 9 -32.63 -16.88 0.43
N LEU A 10 -33.65 -16.14 -0.04
CA LEU A 10 -34.06 -16.11 -1.45
C LEU A 10 -33.02 -15.42 -2.34
N LYS A 11 -32.29 -14.42 -1.81
CA LYS A 11 -31.31 -13.55 -2.50
C LYS A 11 -31.91 -12.69 -3.61
N GLU A 12 -32.74 -13.26 -4.47
CA GLU A 12 -33.48 -12.61 -5.55
C GLU A 12 -34.89 -13.19 -5.61
N PHE A 13 -35.92 -12.34 -5.63
CA PHE A 13 -37.33 -12.78 -5.58
C PHE A 13 -38.30 -11.70 -6.06
N ALA A 14 -39.47 -12.12 -6.51
CA ALA A 14 -40.61 -11.25 -6.80
C ALA A 14 -41.55 -11.10 -5.57
N LEU A 15 -42.42 -10.10 -5.59
CA LEU A 15 -43.33 -9.79 -4.47
C LEU A 15 -44.32 -10.94 -4.20
N ASP A 16 -44.86 -11.52 -5.25
CA ASP A 16 -45.78 -12.64 -5.23
C ASP A 16 -45.12 -13.90 -4.67
N GLU A 17 -43.88 -14.19 -5.06
CA GLU A 17 -43.12 -15.35 -4.56
C GLU A 17 -42.92 -15.29 -3.04
N ILE A 18 -42.47 -14.15 -2.53
CA ILE A 18 -42.24 -13.99 -1.08
C ILE A 18 -43.55 -13.95 -0.30
N ASN A 19 -44.63 -13.38 -0.87
CA ASN A 19 -45.95 -13.38 -0.25
C ASN A 19 -46.53 -14.79 -0.11
N ILE A 20 -46.32 -15.66 -1.11
CA ILE A 20 -46.73 -17.07 -1.04
C ILE A 20 -45.98 -17.79 0.07
N ILE A 21 -44.66 -17.61 0.18
CA ILE A 21 -43.84 -18.30 1.19
C ILE A 21 -44.07 -17.75 2.60
N ALA A 22 -44.29 -16.44 2.73
CA ALA A 22 -44.56 -15.80 4.01
C ALA A 22 -46.02 -15.97 4.46
N GLU A 23 -46.91 -16.40 3.56
CA GLU A 23 -48.36 -16.50 3.75
C GLU A 23 -48.99 -15.17 4.21
N CYS A 24 -48.43 -14.03 3.81
CA CYS A 24 -48.90 -12.69 4.15
C CYS A 24 -48.48 -11.64 3.11
N ASP A 25 -49.10 -10.44 3.15
CA ASP A 25 -48.67 -9.30 2.34
C ASP A 25 -47.39 -8.68 2.94
N CYS A 26 -46.26 -8.84 2.25
CA CYS A 26 -44.95 -8.39 2.69
C CYS A 26 -44.60 -6.96 2.21
N LYS A 27 -45.52 -6.25 1.55
CA LYS A 27 -45.23 -4.98 0.89
C LYS A 27 -44.63 -3.93 1.84
N THR A 28 -45.24 -3.76 3.03
CA THR A 28 -44.81 -2.77 4.02
C THR A 28 -43.40 -3.09 4.57
N GLU A 29 -43.15 -4.36 4.85
CA GLU A 29 -41.86 -4.86 5.34
C GLU A 29 -40.76 -4.72 4.29
N LEU A 30 -41.07 -4.98 3.01
CA LEU A 30 -40.14 -4.78 1.91
C LEU A 30 -39.83 -3.30 1.69
N GLU A 31 -40.82 -2.41 1.82
CA GLU A 31 -40.60 -0.95 1.81
C GLU A 31 -39.66 -0.54 2.96
N HIS A 32 -39.83 -1.09 4.16
CA HIS A 32 -38.90 -0.85 5.27
C HIS A 32 -37.49 -1.37 4.99
N LEU A 33 -37.34 -2.51 4.32
CA LEU A 33 -36.03 -3.08 3.97
C LEU A 33 -35.34 -2.30 2.84
N LEU A 34 -36.10 -1.80 1.86
CA LEU A 34 -35.62 -0.90 0.82
C LEU A 34 -35.09 0.41 1.44
N ASN A 35 -35.86 1.01 2.34
CA ASN A 35 -35.46 2.25 3.03
C ASN A 35 -34.20 2.07 3.91
N ARG A 36 -33.96 0.86 4.41
CA ARG A 36 -32.75 0.50 5.16
C ARG A 36 -31.56 0.12 4.26
N GLY A 37 -31.74 0.08 2.94
CA GLY A 37 -30.72 -0.34 1.99
C GLY A 37 -30.33 -1.82 2.11
N LYS A 38 -31.16 -2.67 2.73
CA LYS A 38 -30.90 -4.10 2.88
C LYS A 38 -31.27 -4.92 1.65
N ILE A 39 -32.18 -4.39 0.84
CA ILE A 39 -32.57 -4.95 -0.45
C ILE A 39 -32.57 -3.83 -1.50
N GLY A 40 -32.31 -4.17 -2.76
CA GLY A 40 -32.51 -3.31 -3.92
C GLY A 40 -33.67 -3.83 -4.77
N PHE A 41 -34.29 -2.96 -5.57
CA PHE A 41 -35.34 -3.34 -6.50
C PHE A 41 -34.91 -2.98 -7.93
N GLU A 42 -34.74 -3.99 -8.78
CA GLU A 42 -34.27 -3.83 -10.16
C GLU A 42 -35.08 -4.76 -11.07
N GLN A 43 -35.57 -4.23 -12.20
CA GLN A 43 -36.25 -5.01 -13.24
C GLN A 43 -37.46 -5.84 -12.74
N GLY A 44 -38.15 -5.39 -11.68
CA GLY A 44 -39.30 -6.10 -11.12
C GLY A 44 -38.95 -7.12 -10.03
N LEU A 45 -37.67 -7.28 -9.68
CA LEU A 45 -37.19 -8.22 -8.68
C LEU A 45 -36.53 -7.49 -7.51
N TYR A 46 -36.72 -8.02 -6.30
CA TYR A 46 -36.02 -7.62 -5.10
C TYR A 46 -34.73 -8.44 -4.98
N LYS A 47 -33.60 -7.77 -4.73
CA LYS A 47 -32.28 -8.38 -4.52
C LYS A 47 -31.75 -8.03 -3.13
N TYR A 48 -31.39 -9.03 -2.33
CA TYR A 48 -30.79 -8.80 -1.01
C TYR A 48 -29.34 -8.29 -1.15
N GLN A 49 -29.03 -7.19 -0.48
CA GLN A 49 -27.69 -6.62 -0.44
C GLN A 49 -26.92 -7.18 0.75
N GLU A 50 -25.97 -8.09 0.48
CA GLU A 50 -25.04 -8.54 1.51
C GLU A 50 -24.11 -7.38 1.91
N GLU A 51 -24.04 -7.09 3.22
CA GLU A 51 -23.05 -6.15 3.75
C GLU A 51 -21.65 -6.69 3.45
N LYS A 52 -20.93 -6.02 2.55
CA LYS A 52 -19.53 -6.35 2.30
C LYS A 52 -18.75 -6.15 3.60
N PRO A 53 -17.91 -7.11 4.02
CA PRO A 53 -17.07 -6.93 5.20
C PRO A 53 -16.22 -5.67 5.02
N LYS A 54 -16.02 -4.92 6.11
CA LYS A 54 -15.18 -3.72 6.09
C LYS A 54 -13.80 -4.10 5.56
N GLN A 55 -13.37 -3.41 4.51
CA GLN A 55 -12.05 -3.61 3.94
C GLN A 55 -10.99 -3.06 4.91
N GLU A 56 -10.29 -3.96 5.60
CA GLU A 56 -9.25 -3.60 6.58
C GLU A 56 -7.93 -3.17 5.94
N PHE A 57 -7.69 -3.57 4.68
CA PHE A 57 -6.44 -3.35 3.98
C PHE A 57 -6.65 -2.66 2.64
N ILE A 58 -5.81 -1.68 2.33
CA ILE A 58 -5.74 -1.09 0.99
C ILE A 58 -5.00 -2.07 0.08
N ILE A 59 -5.66 -2.51 -0.99
CA ILE A 59 -5.05 -3.33 -2.03
C ILE A 59 -4.44 -2.37 -3.06
N CYS A 60 -3.11 -2.24 -3.06
CA CYS A 60 -2.40 -1.41 -4.03
C CYS A 60 -2.19 -2.21 -5.33
N THR A 61 -3.02 -1.97 -6.34
CA THR A 61 -2.78 -2.47 -7.70
C THR A 61 -1.70 -1.62 -8.39
N LYS A 62 -1.01 -2.17 -9.40
CA LYS A 62 -0.05 -1.40 -10.21
C LYS A 62 -0.84 -0.26 -10.89
N GLN A 63 -0.64 0.98 -10.44
CA GLN A 63 -1.19 2.15 -11.13
C GLN A 63 -0.63 2.22 -12.56
N ALA A 64 -1.44 2.71 -13.50
CA ALA A 64 -0.94 3.08 -14.82
C ALA A 64 0.24 4.05 -14.65
N THR A 65 1.39 3.71 -15.24
CA THR A 65 2.63 4.46 -15.07
C THR A 65 2.51 5.82 -15.76
N ASN A 66 2.48 6.89 -14.96
CA ASN A 66 2.56 8.28 -15.44
C ASN A 66 3.98 8.78 -15.18
N PHE A 67 4.95 8.26 -15.95
CA PHE A 67 6.34 8.64 -15.79
C PHE A 67 6.51 10.16 -15.98
N GLN A 68 7.05 10.82 -14.97
CA GLN A 68 7.40 12.24 -15.02
C GLN A 68 8.87 12.38 -14.67
N ILE A 69 9.60 13.16 -15.46
CA ILE A 69 10.98 13.52 -15.17
C ILE A 69 10.96 14.57 -14.08
N ILE A 70 11.46 14.24 -12.89
CA ILE A 70 11.50 15.16 -11.75
C ILE A 70 12.89 15.24 -11.14
N THR A 71 13.28 16.44 -10.71
CA THR A 71 14.53 16.64 -9.98
C THR A 71 14.46 16.05 -8.58
N PHE A 72 15.62 15.67 -8.03
CA PHE A 72 15.66 15.13 -6.67
C PHE A 72 15.26 16.16 -5.60
N ASP A 73 15.55 17.44 -5.82
CA ASP A 73 15.14 18.54 -4.92
C ASP A 73 13.62 18.68 -4.88
N PHE A 74 12.97 18.70 -6.04
CA PHE A 74 11.51 18.71 -6.12
C PHE A 74 10.91 17.49 -5.43
N ALA A 75 11.44 16.29 -5.71
CA ALA A 75 10.99 15.04 -5.10
C ALA A 75 11.08 15.09 -3.57
N THR A 76 12.17 15.64 -3.03
CA THR A 76 12.39 15.79 -1.59
C THR A 76 11.32 16.68 -0.95
N ASN A 77 11.05 17.85 -1.54
CA ASN A 77 10.05 18.78 -1.04
C ASN A 77 8.63 18.19 -1.14
N TYR A 78 8.32 17.56 -2.27
CA TYR A 78 7.03 16.91 -2.50
C TYR A 78 6.78 15.78 -1.48
N PHE A 79 7.78 14.92 -1.24
CA PHE A 79 7.69 13.85 -0.26
C PHE A 79 7.46 14.38 1.16
N LEU A 80 8.14 15.46 1.53
CA LEU A 80 7.96 16.05 2.86
C LEU A 80 6.54 16.59 3.07
N GLU A 81 6.01 17.34 2.11
CA GLU A 81 4.69 17.97 2.24
C GLU A 81 3.52 16.98 2.07
N ASN A 82 3.61 16.04 1.12
CA ASN A 82 2.49 15.16 0.78
C ASN A 82 2.48 13.85 1.56
N TYR A 83 3.66 13.34 1.93
CA TYR A 83 3.79 12.10 2.69
C TYR A 83 4.17 12.36 4.15
N ALA A 84 5.35 12.93 4.41
CA ALA A 84 5.90 12.94 5.76
C ALA A 84 5.06 13.79 6.74
N LYS A 85 4.57 14.94 6.30
CA LYS A 85 3.76 15.85 7.12
C LYS A 85 2.44 15.23 7.58
N ASN A 86 1.80 14.44 6.71
CA ASN A 86 0.48 13.86 6.96
C ASN A 86 0.57 12.49 7.67
N ASN A 87 1.67 11.75 7.48
CA ASN A 87 1.77 10.36 7.93
C ASN A 87 2.76 10.14 9.09
N CYS A 88 3.60 11.13 9.42
CA CYS A 88 4.62 10.99 10.46
C CYS A 88 4.36 11.91 11.66
N LYS A 89 4.75 11.45 12.85
CA LYS A 89 4.83 12.32 14.03
C LYS A 89 5.77 13.51 13.77
N TYR A 90 5.48 14.65 14.40
CA TYR A 90 6.27 15.88 14.24
C TYR A 90 7.79 15.69 14.40
N ASN A 91 8.22 14.94 15.42
CA ASN A 91 9.64 14.66 15.64
C ASN A 91 10.26 13.81 14.52
N THR A 92 9.49 12.90 13.94
CA THR A 92 9.93 12.10 12.78
C THR A 92 10.03 12.99 11.54
N PHE A 93 9.02 13.83 11.28
CA PHE A 93 9.03 14.82 10.21
C PHE A 93 10.26 15.74 10.29
N ARG A 94 10.58 16.30 11.47
CA ARG A 94 11.78 17.12 11.67
C ARG A 94 13.06 16.35 11.35
N LYS A 95 13.18 15.10 11.81
CA LYS A 95 14.34 14.25 11.53
C LYS A 95 14.48 13.94 10.05
N TYR A 96 13.37 13.66 9.36
CA TYR A 96 13.37 13.42 7.91
C TYR A 96 13.82 14.67 7.17
N ARG A 97 13.23 15.83 7.46
CA ARG A 97 13.61 17.11 6.87
C ARG A 97 15.11 17.40 7.04
N SER A 98 15.64 17.23 8.25
CA SER A 98 17.08 17.41 8.50
C SER A 98 17.93 16.39 7.73
N SER A 99 17.56 15.11 7.73
CA SER A 99 18.35 14.07 7.05
C SER A 99 18.37 14.26 5.53
N LEU A 100 17.23 14.63 4.95
CA LEU A 100 17.13 14.96 3.54
C LEU A 100 17.99 16.17 3.21
N LYS A 101 17.85 17.28 3.95
CA LYS A 101 18.59 18.52 3.69
C LYS A 101 20.11 18.38 3.82
N TYR A 102 20.59 17.72 4.88
CA TYR A 102 22.01 17.73 5.24
C TYR A 102 22.80 16.52 4.75
N TYR A 103 22.15 15.38 4.54
CA TYR A 103 22.84 14.14 4.15
C TYR A 103 22.52 13.73 2.72
N ILE A 104 21.24 13.68 2.35
CA ILE A 104 20.80 13.12 1.06
C ILE A 104 20.95 14.15 -0.07
N LEU A 105 20.32 15.31 0.06
CA LEU A 105 20.27 16.35 -0.96
C LEU A 105 21.67 16.77 -1.47
N PRO A 106 22.71 16.94 -0.63
CA PRO A 106 24.02 17.35 -1.12
C PRO A 106 24.68 16.35 -2.09
N PHE A 107 24.28 15.08 -2.08
CA PHE A 107 24.79 14.08 -3.02
C PHE A 107 23.96 14.02 -4.31
N PHE A 108 22.64 14.12 -4.19
CA PHE A 108 21.71 13.94 -5.31
C PHE A 108 21.25 15.24 -5.98
N LYS A 109 21.78 16.41 -5.57
CA LYS A 109 21.29 17.74 -5.99
C LYS A 109 21.16 17.88 -7.51
N GLU A 110 22.10 17.34 -8.26
CA GLU A 110 22.19 17.46 -9.72
C GLU A 110 21.58 16.26 -10.45
N LYS A 111 21.05 15.27 -9.72
CA LYS A 111 20.45 14.06 -10.29
C LYS A 111 18.94 14.25 -10.47
N MET A 112 18.41 13.69 -11.55
CA MET A 112 16.98 13.42 -11.68
C MET A 112 16.63 12.21 -10.83
N LEU A 113 15.43 12.20 -10.24
CA LEU A 113 14.97 11.06 -9.45
C LEU A 113 14.84 9.79 -10.32
N ASN A 114 14.44 9.97 -11.58
CA ASN A 114 14.23 8.90 -12.55
C ASN A 114 15.51 8.14 -12.91
N ASP A 115 16.66 8.81 -12.82
CA ASP A 115 17.95 8.26 -13.23
C ASP A 115 18.69 7.57 -12.08
N ILE A 116 18.08 7.54 -10.88
CA ILE A 116 18.70 6.90 -9.72
C ILE A 116 18.64 5.39 -9.86
N THR A 117 19.81 4.78 -9.74
CA THR A 117 20.07 3.36 -9.80
C THR A 117 20.58 2.85 -8.45
N CYS A 118 20.65 1.52 -8.29
CA CYS A 118 21.27 0.92 -7.11
C CYS A 118 22.76 1.29 -6.96
N ASN A 119 23.48 1.53 -8.07
CA ASN A 119 24.88 1.97 -8.03
C ASN A 119 25.00 3.34 -7.37
N ASP A 120 24.08 4.27 -7.66
CA ASP A 120 24.05 5.58 -7.01
C ASP A 120 23.83 5.49 -5.50
N ILE A 121 23.07 4.48 -5.05
CA ILE A 121 22.85 4.21 -3.62
C ILE A 121 24.13 3.70 -2.96
N GLU A 122 24.91 2.86 -3.65
CA GLU A 122 26.22 2.39 -3.17
C GLU A 122 27.24 3.53 -3.10
N GLU A 123 27.33 4.37 -4.14
CA GLU A 123 28.16 5.57 -4.12
C GLU A 123 27.76 6.51 -2.98
N PHE A 124 26.45 6.70 -2.77
CA PHE A 124 25.92 7.51 -1.67
C PHE A 124 26.31 6.94 -0.29
N TYR A 125 26.32 5.61 -0.13
CA TYR A 125 26.80 4.96 1.08
C TYR A 125 28.25 5.34 1.37
N TYR A 126 29.13 5.23 0.37
CA TYR A 126 30.55 5.57 0.53
C TYR A 126 30.77 7.07 0.77
N PHE A 127 30.00 7.92 0.12
CA PHE A 127 29.99 9.35 0.38
C PHE A 127 29.64 9.68 1.84
N CYS A 128 28.61 9.02 2.40
CA CYS A 128 28.25 9.19 3.80
C CYS A 128 29.30 8.60 4.76
N LYS A 129 29.97 7.51 4.37
CA LYS A 129 31.10 6.95 5.11
C LYS A 129 32.30 7.90 5.16
N GLY A 130 32.65 8.54 4.04
CA GLY A 130 33.70 9.56 3.98
C GLY A 130 33.41 10.78 4.87
N ARG A 131 32.14 11.03 5.19
CA ARG A 131 31.69 12.06 6.14
C ARG A 131 31.59 11.59 7.59
N ASN A 132 32.07 10.40 7.90
CA ASN A 132 32.08 9.83 9.25
C ASN A 132 30.69 9.76 9.91
N LEU A 133 29.62 9.52 9.14
CA LEU A 133 28.28 9.36 9.70
C LEU A 133 28.24 8.15 10.65
N PRO A 134 27.70 8.29 11.88
CA PRO A 134 27.56 7.17 12.79
C PRO A 134 26.72 6.05 12.18
N PRO A 135 27.02 4.76 12.44
CA PRO A 135 26.33 3.63 11.80
C PRO A 135 24.80 3.66 11.93
N ARG A 136 24.29 4.16 13.07
CA ARG A 136 22.84 4.32 13.29
C ARG A 136 22.25 5.41 12.39
N VAL A 137 22.95 6.53 12.24
CA VAL A 137 22.53 7.64 11.38
C VAL A 137 22.55 7.19 9.93
N LEU A 138 23.64 6.56 9.47
CA LEU A 138 23.76 6.02 8.11
C LEU A 138 22.61 5.05 7.76
N LYS A 139 22.31 4.08 8.64
CA LYS A 139 21.19 3.16 8.45
C LYS A 139 19.86 3.90 8.29
N ASN A 140 19.60 4.87 9.17
CA ASN A 140 18.35 5.64 9.13
C ASN A 140 18.25 6.52 7.87
N THR A 141 19.36 7.12 7.44
CA THR A 141 19.43 7.93 6.21
C THR A 141 19.12 7.08 4.98
N LEU A 142 19.73 5.88 4.86
CA LEU A 142 19.44 4.97 3.75
C LEU A 142 18.02 4.42 3.79
N ALA A 143 17.48 4.15 4.98
CA ALA A 143 16.09 3.72 5.14
C ALA A 143 15.11 4.81 4.68
N LEU A 144 15.38 6.06 5.03
CA LEU A 144 14.60 7.22 4.58
C LEU A 144 14.68 7.38 3.04
N LEU A 145 15.88 7.26 2.48
CA LEU A 145 16.07 7.32 1.03
C LEU A 145 15.25 6.23 0.31
N ASN A 146 15.31 4.99 0.81
CA ASN A 146 14.51 3.87 0.28
C ASN A 146 13.00 4.16 0.37
N GLN A 147 12.54 4.72 1.48
CA GLN A 147 11.14 5.06 1.69
C GLN A 147 10.67 6.13 0.70
N MET A 148 11.50 7.14 0.43
CA MET A 148 11.19 8.17 -0.56
C MET A 148 11.13 7.60 -1.98
N ILE A 149 12.12 6.81 -2.39
CA ILE A 149 12.15 6.18 -3.73
C ILE A 149 10.92 5.28 -3.92
N LYS A 150 10.59 4.45 -2.93
CA LYS A 150 9.39 3.60 -2.96
C LYS A 150 8.09 4.39 -3.04
N TYR A 151 8.03 5.54 -2.39
CA TYR A 151 6.86 6.42 -2.48
C TYR A 151 6.62 6.85 -3.93
N PHE A 152 7.64 7.32 -4.64
CA PHE A 152 7.51 7.73 -6.05
C PHE A 152 7.29 6.53 -7.01
N GLN A 153 7.88 5.37 -6.72
CA GLN A 153 7.61 4.11 -7.44
C GLN A 153 6.17 3.63 -7.29
N ASN A 154 5.57 3.85 -6.12
CA ASN A 154 4.18 3.47 -5.84
C ASN A 154 3.18 4.45 -6.47
N LEU A 155 3.55 5.73 -6.60
CA LEU A 155 2.80 6.72 -7.38
C LEU A 155 2.91 6.52 -8.90
N GLY A 156 3.77 5.62 -9.37
CA GLY A 156 4.00 5.40 -10.79
C GLY A 156 4.74 6.53 -11.50
N ILE A 157 5.43 7.40 -10.75
CA ILE A 157 6.19 8.56 -11.27
C ILE A 157 7.56 8.12 -11.80
N ILE A 158 8.20 7.16 -11.11
CA ILE A 158 9.49 6.58 -11.48
C ILE A 158 9.40 5.06 -11.56
N ASP A 159 10.34 4.46 -12.28
CA ASP A 159 10.39 3.02 -12.47
C ASP A 159 10.85 2.26 -11.22
N ARG A 160 10.47 0.98 -11.13
CA ARG A 160 10.73 0.09 -9.97
C ARG A 160 12.11 -0.57 -9.99
N THR A 161 13.01 -0.15 -10.87
CA THR A 161 14.38 -0.66 -11.03
C THR A 161 15.29 -0.37 -9.82
N CYS A 162 15.22 0.82 -9.24
CA CYS A 162 15.99 1.12 -8.03
C CYS A 162 15.34 0.50 -6.78
N ASN A 163 15.62 -0.77 -6.53
CA ASN A 163 15.10 -1.53 -5.40
C ASN A 163 16.25 -2.09 -4.55
N PHE A 164 16.36 -1.58 -3.31
CA PHE A 164 17.40 -2.00 -2.37
C PHE A 164 16.85 -2.18 -0.95
N GLN A 165 17.62 -2.89 -0.13
CA GLN A 165 17.31 -3.10 1.29
C GLN A 165 18.50 -2.76 2.17
N VAL A 166 18.23 -2.05 3.27
CA VAL A 166 19.27 -1.61 4.21
C VAL A 166 19.38 -2.64 5.33
N ARG A 167 20.37 -3.54 5.24
CA ARG A 167 20.65 -4.56 6.24
C ARG A 167 22.04 -4.33 6.84
N ARG A 168 22.20 -4.60 8.14
CA ARG A 168 23.55 -4.65 8.74
C ARG A 168 24.23 -5.95 8.32
N LEU A 169 25.51 -5.89 7.99
CA LEU A 169 26.35 -7.08 7.87
C LEU A 169 26.59 -7.65 9.26
N SER A 170 26.22 -8.90 9.45
CA SER A 170 26.43 -9.72 10.64
C SER A 170 26.49 -11.18 10.19
N ASP A 171 27.05 -12.07 11.00
CA ASP A 171 27.10 -13.51 10.64
C ASP A 171 25.71 -14.14 10.43
N LYS A 172 24.68 -13.54 11.02
CA LYS A 172 23.27 -13.92 10.84
C LYS A 172 22.66 -13.41 9.53
N THR A 173 23.17 -12.32 8.98
CA THR A 173 22.69 -11.66 7.75
C THR A 173 23.63 -11.83 6.56
N LYS A 174 24.74 -12.56 6.73
CA LYS A 174 25.57 -13.08 5.65
C LYS A 174 24.71 -14.09 4.90
N PHE A 175 24.02 -13.60 3.87
CA PHE A 175 23.26 -14.43 2.94
C PHE A 175 24.28 -15.27 2.16
N THR A 176 24.52 -16.49 2.61
CA THR A 176 25.07 -17.54 1.75
C THR A 176 23.87 -18.25 1.12
N VAL A 177 23.92 -18.43 -0.21
CA VAL A 177 22.95 -19.24 -0.96
C VAL A 177 22.78 -20.63 -0.31
N ASP A 178 23.84 -21.10 0.34
CA ASP A 178 23.94 -22.34 1.13
C ASP A 178 22.97 -22.47 2.32
N ARG A 179 22.25 -21.41 2.71
CA ARG A 179 21.22 -21.48 3.78
C ARG A 179 19.80 -21.75 3.26
N ILE A 180 19.60 -21.82 1.95
CA ILE A 180 18.34 -22.26 1.38
C ILE A 180 18.37 -23.80 1.32
N ILE A 181 17.99 -24.44 2.44
CA ILE A 181 17.62 -25.86 2.40
C ILE A 181 16.23 -25.89 1.77
N PHE A 182 16.17 -26.19 0.48
CA PHE A 182 14.92 -26.69 -0.09
C PHE A 182 14.71 -28.07 0.52
N GLU A 183 13.67 -28.24 1.34
CA GLU A 183 13.12 -29.57 1.60
C GLU A 183 12.54 -30.10 0.29
N GLY A 184 13.43 -30.57 -0.58
CA GLY A 184 13.11 -31.39 -1.73
C GLY A 184 12.94 -32.83 -1.27
N ASP A 185 11.83 -33.43 -1.70
CA ASP A 185 11.53 -34.86 -1.69
C ASP A 185 10.85 -35.47 -0.45
N LEU A 186 9.69 -34.93 -0.05
CA LEU A 186 8.64 -35.73 0.64
C LEU A 186 7.55 -36.28 -0.30
N CYS A 187 7.72 -36.18 -1.62
CA CYS A 187 6.84 -36.82 -2.60
C CYS A 187 7.62 -37.76 -3.52
N GLN A 188 8.26 -38.80 -2.97
CA GLN A 188 8.59 -40.00 -3.74
C GLN A 188 8.33 -41.27 -2.90
N LYS A 189 7.10 -41.77 -3.02
CA LYS A 189 6.67 -43.16 -3.29
C LYS A 189 5.39 -43.52 -2.55
#